data_AF-A0A7Y0S9V3-F1
#
_entry.id   AF-A0A7Y0S9V3-F1
#
_cell.length_a   1.000
_cell.length_b   1.000
_cell.length_c   1.000
_cell.angle_alpha   90.00
_cell.angle_beta   90.00
_cell.angle_gamma   90.00
#
_symmetry.space_group_name_H-M   'P 1'
#
loop_
_entity.id
_entity.type
_entity.pdbx_description
1 polymer ?
#
loop_
_entity_poly.entity_id
_entity_poly.type
_entity_poly.pdbx_seq_one_letter_code
_entity_poly.pdbx_strand_id
1 'polypeptide(L)' 'TILDLGARYNSKIAETSVVWRLSVNNVLDEDYWTTTHYADLALGAPRTVMLSATADF' A
#
# COMPACT_ATOMS: atom_id res chain seq x y z
N THR A 1 -17.11 -1.30 -2.57
CA THR A 1 -16.39 -0.01 -2.41
C THR A 1 -14.95 -0.32 -2.07
N ILE A 2 -13.97 0.31 -2.73
CA ILE A 2 -12.55 0.07 -2.46
C ILE A 2 -11.98 1.23 -1.64
N LEU A 3 -11.30 0.91 -0.54
CA LEU A 3 -10.69 1.88 0.36
C LEU A 3 -9.21 1.53 0.55
N ASP A 4 -8.37 2.56 0.50
CA ASP A 4 -6.95 2.47 0.74
C ASP A 4 -6.58 3.31 1.96
N LEU A 5 -5.67 2.79 2.78
CA LEU A 5 -5.14 3.50 3.95
C LEU A 5 -3.63 3.55 3.93
N GLY A 6 -3.08 4.65 4.43
CA GLY A 6 -1.64 4.85 4.55
C GLY A 6 -1.28 5.52 5.87
N ALA A 7 -0.13 5.13 6.42
CA ALA A 7 0.48 5.75 7.58
C ALA A 7 1.96 6.03 7.30
N ARG A 8 2.43 7.20 7.75
CA ARG A 8 3.83 7.60 7.66
C ARG A 8 4.33 8.02 9.03
N TYR A 9 5.52 7.54 9.40
CA TYR A 9 6.16 7.89 10.65
C TYR A 9 7.60 8.35 10.41
N ASN A 10 7.92 9.56 10.86
CA ASN A 10 9.28 10.09 10.81
C ASN A 10 9.94 9.86 12.17
N SER A 11 11.12 9.25 12.15
CA SER A 11 11.87 8.87 13.34
C SER A 11 13.35 9.22 13.18
N LYS A 12 14.10 9.20 14.28
CA LYS A 12 15.56 9.37 14.28
C LYS A 12 16.16 8.19 15.04
N ILE A 13 17.02 7.42 14.38
CA ILE A 13 17.67 6.22 14.94
C ILE A 13 19.18 6.44 14.85
N ALA A 14 19.89 6.45 15.98
CA ALA A 14 21.33 6.68 16.02
C ALA A 14 21.78 7.90 15.20
N GLU A 15 21.07 9.01 15.34
CA GLU A 15 21.26 10.27 14.59
C GLU A 15 20.88 10.28 13.11
N THR A 16 20.63 9.12 12.51
CA THR A 16 20.11 8.97 11.14
C THR A 16 18.60 9.24 11.11
N SER A 17 18.15 10.11 10.20
CA SER A 17 16.72 10.31 9.94
C SER A 17 16.16 9.10 9.20
N VAL A 18 15.08 8.50 9.72
CA VAL A 18 14.44 7.31 9.14
C VAL A 18 12.94 7.55 8.99
N VAL A 19 12.43 7.39 7.76
CA VAL A 19 11.02 7.52 7.41
C VAL A 19 10.43 6.14 7.13
N TRP A 20 9.41 5.78 7.90
CA TRP A 20 8.61 4.56 7.72
C TRP A 20 7.33 4.89 6.96
N ARG A 21 6.94 4.02 6.03
CA ARG A 21 5.67 4.12 5.29
C ARG A 21 4.99 2.76 5.27
N LEU A 22 3.75 2.73 5.74
CA LEU A 22 2.86 1.59 5.67
C LEU A 22 1.67 1.96 4.78
N SER A 23 1.36 1.13 3.81
CA SER A 23 0.17 1.26 2.97
C SER A 23 -0.59 -0.06 2.94
N VAL A 24 -1.91 0.03 3.01
CA VAL A 24 -2.82 -1.11 2.82
C VAL A 24 -3.80 -0.74 1.72
N ASN A 25 -3.74 -1.47 0.61
CA ASN A 25 -4.70 -1.34 -0.48
C ASN A 25 -5.84 -2.34 -0.31
N ASN A 26 -7.04 -1.94 -0.73
CA ASN A 26 -8.27 -2.72 -0.58
C ASN A 26 -8.46 -3.20 0.88
N VAL A 27 -8.55 -2.25 1.82
CA VAL A 27 -8.61 -2.51 3.27
C VAL A 27 -9.83 -3.32 3.69
N LEU A 28 -10.92 -3.22 2.92
CA LEU A 28 -12.13 -4.00 3.15
C LEU A 28 -12.05 -5.41 2.58
N ASP A 29 -11.01 -5.71 1.78
CA ASP A 29 -10.82 -6.99 1.08
C ASP A 29 -12.02 -7.38 0.21
N GLU A 30 -12.53 -6.38 -0.52
CA GLU A 30 -13.66 -6.59 -1.42
C GLU A 30 -13.21 -7.37 -2.66
N ASP A 31 -13.93 -8.44 -2.99
CA ASP A 31 -13.82 -9.13 -4.26
C ASP A 31 -14.68 -8.41 -5.32
N TYR A 32 -14.04 -7.93 -6.38
CA TYR A 32 -14.74 -7.19 -7.44
C TYR A 32 -14.18 -7.52 -8.82
N TRP A 33 -15.03 -7.34 -9.84
CA TRP A 33 -14.63 -7.41 -11.23
C TRP A 33 -14.14 -6.05 -11.73
N THR A 34 -13.07 -6.06 -12.52
CA THR A 34 -12.51 -4.92 -13.25
C THR A 34 -12.30 -5.31 -14.72
N THR A 35 -12.06 -4.33 -15.58
CA THR A 35 -11.65 -4.57 -16.97
C THR A 35 -10.12 -4.51 -17.08
N THR A 36 -9.56 -5.08 -18.15
CA THR A 36 -8.11 -4.99 -18.44
C THR A 36 -7.87 -4.61 -19.89
N HIS A 37 -6.62 -4.33 -20.25
CA HIS A 37 -6.27 -3.89 -21.60
C HIS A 37 -6.57 -4.95 -22.69
N TYR A 38 -6.51 -6.24 -22.38
CA TYR A 38 -6.70 -7.35 -23.34
C TYR A 38 -7.85 -8.31 -22.99
N ALA A 39 -8.65 -8.02 -21.95
CA ALA A 39 -9.77 -8.87 -21.55
C ALA A 39 -10.90 -8.06 -20.92
N ASP A 40 -12.14 -8.51 -21.16
CA ASP A 40 -13.37 -7.86 -20.71
C ASP A 40 -13.56 -7.91 -19.20
N LEU A 41 -13.08 -8.98 -18.54
CA LEU A 41 -13.19 -9.17 -17.10
C LEU A 41 -11.89 -9.71 -16.51
N ALA A 42 -11.48 -9.11 -15.40
CA ALA A 42 -10.47 -9.62 -14.50
C ALA A 42 -10.88 -9.36 -13.05
N LEU A 43 -10.28 -10.10 -12.12
CA LEU A 43 -10.44 -9.84 -10.71
C LEU A 43 -9.62 -8.61 -10.30
N GLY A 44 -10.22 -7.77 -9.47
CA GLY A 44 -9.53 -6.70 -8.77
C GLY A 44 -8.42 -7.25 -7.86
N ALA A 45 -7.46 -6.39 -7.53
CA ALA A 45 -6.38 -6.80 -6.65
C ALA A 45 -6.92 -7.08 -5.23
N PRO A 46 -6.50 -8.18 -4.58
CA PRO A 46 -6.87 -8.47 -3.21
C PRO A 46 -6.19 -7.49 -2.25
N ARG A 47 -6.52 -7.56 -0.96
CA ARG A 47 -5.84 -6.77 0.06
C ARG A 47 -4.32 -6.93 -0.04
N THR A 48 -3.64 -5.79 -0.19
CA THR A 48 -2.18 -5.76 -0.32
C THR A 48 -1.57 -4.86 0.74
N VAL A 49 -0.61 -5.38 1.50
CA VAL A 49 0.12 -4.64 2.55
C VAL A 49 1.54 -4.37 2.10
N MET A 50 1.96 -3.10 2.17
CA MET A 50 3.30 -2.65 1.79
C MET A 50 3.94 -1.88 2.94
N LEU A 51 5.15 -2.29 3.33
CA LEU A 51 5.96 -1.61 4.33
C LEU A 51 7.30 -1.22 3.70
N SER A 52 7.70 0.03 3.89
CA SER A 52 9.01 0.53 3.44
C SER A 52 9.65 1.45 4.48
N ALA A 53 10.97 1.54 4.41
CA ALA A 53 11.78 2.45 5.21
C ALA A 53 12.78 3.17 4.32
N THR A 54 13.02 4.45 4.59
CA THR A 54 14.07 5.25 3.94
C THR A 54 14.93 5.86 5.03
N ALA A 55 16.25 5.71 4.92
CA ALA A 55 17.22 6.24 5.88
C ALA A 55 18.18 7.20 5.17
N ASP A 56 18.42 8.35 5.80
CA ASP A 56 19.32 9.40 5.29
C ASP A 56 20.68 9.28 6.01
N PHE A 57 21.67 8.71 5.32
CA PHE A 57 23.04 8.48 5.81
C PHE A 57 24.01 9.59 5.41
#